data_AF-A0A0D6R0X1-F1
#
_entry.id   AF-A0A0D6R0X1-F1
#
_cell.length_a   1.000
_cell.length_b   1.000
_cell.length_c   1.000
_cell.angle_alpha   90.00
_cell.angle_beta   90.00
_cell.angle_gamma   90.00
#
_symmetry.space_group_name_H-M   'P 1'
#
loop_
_entity.id
_entity.type
_entity.pdbx_description
1 polymer ?
#
loop_
_entity_poly.entity_id
_entity_poly.type
_entity_poly.pdbx_seq_one_letter_code
_entity_poly.pdbx_strand_id
1 'polypeptide(L)'
;MAWNVFKYCTALRGLGSFMVILVLGIVGATYYAVVIVNYGPAIQNGGFETAKALFVLFCFHFLLVMLLWSYFAVVLTDPGGVPPDWTPAIDEECGETVPLTRSYESTVPALNSQSPLTVNGPSKSRFQSCRKCNQLRPPRSHHCSICGRCILKMDHHCIWVINCVGARNYKFFLLFLFYTFLETTLATCALLPQFISFFGKNGSSQISEIYAPTFLGFVLNVAFALSVLGFIIMHISLVASNTTTIEACERKTDSKVSYDLGRKKNFEQVFGKEKFYWFIPVYSYEDANIMHVVQGLEYPHKPCFNDQDI
;
A
#
# COMPACT_ATOMS: atom_id res chain seq x y z
N MET A 1 -9.21 -13.14 34.36
CA MET A 1 -8.15 -13.77 33.54
C MET A 1 -7.66 -12.75 32.53
N ALA A 2 -6.56 -12.06 32.83
CA ALA A 2 -5.93 -11.13 31.90
C ALA A 2 -5.38 -11.95 30.72
N TRP A 3 -6.01 -11.80 29.55
CA TRP A 3 -5.55 -12.43 28.32
C TRP A 3 -4.17 -11.88 27.96
N ASN A 4 -3.18 -12.77 27.89
CA ASN A 4 -1.78 -12.45 27.65
C ASN A 4 -1.56 -11.83 26.26
N VAL A 5 -1.71 -10.50 26.16
CA VAL A 5 -1.35 -9.70 24.97
C VAL A 5 0.09 -9.96 24.51
N PHE A 6 0.98 -10.33 25.44
CA PHE A 6 2.37 -10.69 25.16
C PHE A 6 2.55 -12.02 24.38
N LYS A 7 1.66 -13.02 24.56
CA LYS A 7 1.72 -14.28 23.79
C LYS A 7 1.32 -14.05 22.32
N TYR A 8 0.34 -13.17 22.09
CA TYR A 8 -0.04 -12.75 20.74
C TYR A 8 1.06 -11.93 20.06
N CYS A 9 1.77 -11.06 20.79
CA CYS A 9 2.91 -10.30 20.22
C CYS A 9 4.02 -11.20 19.67
N THR A 10 4.29 -12.36 20.28
CA THR A 10 5.36 -13.27 19.81
C THR A 10 4.91 -14.11 18.61
N ALA A 11 3.67 -14.61 18.63
CA ALA A 11 3.08 -15.33 17.50
C ALA A 11 2.83 -14.42 16.28
N LEU A 12 2.35 -13.17 16.48
CA LEU A 12 2.22 -12.18 15.40
C LEU A 12 3.58 -11.71 14.87
N ARG A 13 4.62 -11.58 15.70
CA ARG A 13 5.99 -11.30 15.22
C ARG A 13 6.56 -12.47 14.42
N GLY A 14 6.27 -13.71 14.81
CA GLY A 14 6.61 -14.92 14.04
C GLY A 14 5.86 -15.00 12.70
N LEU A 15 4.55 -14.73 12.70
CA LEU A 15 3.72 -14.66 11.49
C LEU A 15 4.16 -13.53 10.56
N GLY A 16 4.56 -12.40 11.13
CA GLY A 16 5.08 -11.26 10.39
C GLY A 16 6.39 -11.56 9.67
N SER A 17 7.33 -12.18 10.38
CA SER A 17 8.58 -12.62 9.78
C SER A 17 8.35 -13.66 8.69
N PHE A 18 7.36 -14.54 8.86
CA PHE A 18 7.00 -15.55 7.86
C PHE A 18 6.52 -14.93 6.54
N MET A 19 5.65 -13.91 6.54
CA MET A 19 5.18 -13.31 5.29
C MET A 19 6.28 -12.59 4.53
N VAL A 20 7.20 -11.92 5.23
CA VAL A 20 8.39 -11.31 4.60
C VAL A 20 9.27 -12.38 3.97
N ILE A 21 9.53 -13.49 4.68
CA ILE A 21 10.29 -14.63 4.15
C ILE A 21 9.58 -15.24 2.93
N LEU A 22 8.25 -15.37 2.96
CA LEU A 22 7.48 -15.88 1.83
C LEU A 22 7.62 -14.99 0.59
N VAL A 23 7.49 -13.67 0.74
CA VAL A 23 7.68 -12.71 -0.36
C VAL A 23 9.10 -12.83 -0.93
N LEU A 24 10.12 -12.82 -0.06
CA LEU A 24 11.51 -12.99 -0.49
C LEU A 24 11.77 -14.35 -1.15
N GLY A 25 11.10 -15.41 -0.69
CA GLY A 25 11.15 -16.74 -1.30
C GLY A 25 10.53 -16.78 -2.70
N ILE A 26 9.40 -16.09 -2.90
CA ILE A 26 8.77 -15.94 -4.23
C ILE A 26 9.68 -15.17 -5.19
N VAL A 27 10.25 -14.03 -4.72
CA VAL A 27 11.21 -13.24 -5.50
C VAL A 27 12.46 -14.08 -5.83
N GLY A 28 12.97 -14.84 -4.85
CA GLY A 28 14.10 -15.75 -5.03
C GLY A 28 13.81 -16.88 -6.03
N ALA A 29 12.60 -17.43 -6.02
CA ALA A 29 12.19 -18.44 -7.01
C ALA A 29 12.15 -17.87 -8.43
N THR A 30 11.63 -16.65 -8.60
CA THR A 30 11.69 -15.94 -9.89
C THR A 30 13.12 -15.64 -10.31
N TYR A 31 13.98 -15.17 -9.40
CA TYR A 31 15.40 -14.95 -9.66
C TYR A 31 16.08 -16.24 -10.14
N TYR A 32 15.86 -17.35 -9.44
CA TYR A 32 16.43 -18.64 -9.80
C TYR A 32 15.97 -19.08 -11.21
N ALA A 33 14.68 -18.99 -11.50
CA ALA A 33 14.14 -19.37 -12.80
C ALA A 33 14.69 -18.50 -13.94
N VAL A 34 14.70 -17.16 -13.79
CA VAL A 34 15.13 -16.25 -14.85
C VAL A 34 16.65 -16.22 -14.97
N VAL A 35 17.36 -15.92 -13.87
CA VAL A 35 18.80 -15.63 -13.91
C VAL A 35 19.62 -16.92 -13.93
N ILE A 36 19.37 -17.85 -13.01
CA ILE A 36 20.24 -19.03 -12.86
C ILE A 36 19.95 -20.08 -13.93
N VAL A 37 18.67 -20.36 -14.17
CA VAL A 37 18.28 -21.48 -15.06
C VAL A 37 18.27 -21.08 -16.53
N ASN A 38 17.76 -19.89 -16.88
CA ASN A 38 17.51 -19.52 -18.28
C ASN A 38 18.56 -18.58 -18.87
N TYR A 39 18.82 -17.44 -18.23
CA TYR A 39 19.59 -16.35 -18.84
C TYR A 39 21.08 -16.36 -18.48
N GLY A 40 21.47 -16.92 -17.34
CA GLY A 40 22.88 -17.10 -16.96
C GLY A 40 23.64 -18.01 -17.93
N PRO A 41 23.16 -19.22 -18.22
CA PRO A 41 23.78 -20.10 -19.23
C PRO A 41 23.75 -19.50 -20.64
N ALA A 42 22.70 -18.74 -20.98
CA ALA A 42 22.57 -18.12 -22.29
C ALA A 42 23.69 -17.11 -22.63
N ILE A 43 24.37 -16.56 -21.61
CA ILE A 43 25.55 -15.69 -21.80
C ILE A 43 26.68 -16.45 -22.52
N GLN A 44 26.83 -17.75 -22.27
CA GLN A 44 27.92 -18.58 -22.79
C GLN A 44 27.73 -18.97 -24.28
N ASN A 45 26.54 -18.74 -24.84
CA ASN A 45 26.21 -19.15 -26.21
C ASN A 45 26.91 -18.29 -27.30
N GLY A 46 27.39 -17.09 -26.93
CA GLY A 46 28.06 -16.16 -27.84
C GLY A 46 27.10 -15.38 -28.76
N GLY A 47 27.64 -14.37 -29.45
CA GLY A 47 26.94 -13.61 -30.49
C GLY A 47 25.72 -12.82 -29.98
N PHE A 48 24.66 -12.79 -30.80
CA PHE A 48 23.44 -12.03 -30.51
C PHE A 48 22.67 -12.54 -29.28
N GLU A 49 22.75 -13.85 -29.00
CA GLU A 49 22.09 -14.46 -27.86
C GLU A 49 22.66 -13.96 -26.54
N THR A 50 24.00 -13.79 -26.46
CA THR A 50 24.65 -13.16 -25.31
C THR A 50 24.20 -11.72 -25.11
N ALA A 51 24.13 -10.92 -26.18
CA ALA A 51 23.70 -9.51 -26.09
C ALA A 51 22.25 -9.39 -25.57
N LYS A 52 21.34 -10.21 -26.11
CA LYS A 52 19.95 -10.31 -25.64
C LYS A 52 19.90 -10.74 -24.17
N ALA A 53 20.71 -11.73 -23.78
CA ALA A 53 20.71 -12.21 -22.41
C ALA A 53 21.20 -11.15 -21.42
N LEU A 54 22.28 -10.43 -21.75
CA LEU A 54 22.78 -9.32 -20.94
C LEU A 54 21.77 -8.19 -20.80
N PHE A 55 21.03 -7.86 -21.88
CA PHE A 55 19.98 -6.84 -21.82
C PHE A 55 18.84 -7.25 -20.87
N VAL A 56 18.32 -8.47 -21.00
CA VAL A 56 17.26 -8.98 -20.10
C VAL A 56 17.75 -9.00 -18.65
N LEU A 57 18.97 -9.48 -18.41
CA LEU A 57 19.55 -9.52 -17.06
C LEU A 57 19.73 -8.11 -16.47
N PHE A 58 20.17 -7.13 -17.28
CA PHE A 58 20.28 -5.75 -16.83
C PHE A 58 18.92 -5.19 -16.42
N CYS A 59 17.90 -5.33 -17.27
CA CYS A 59 16.54 -4.88 -16.95
C CYS A 59 15.98 -5.58 -15.71
N PHE A 60 16.18 -6.89 -15.59
CA PHE A 60 15.72 -7.69 -14.46
C PHE A 60 16.38 -7.24 -13.15
N HIS A 61 17.71 -7.09 -13.10
CA HIS A 61 18.36 -6.65 -11.88
C HIS A 61 18.01 -5.21 -11.50
N PHE A 62 17.85 -4.33 -12.48
CA PHE A 62 17.39 -2.96 -12.23
C PHE A 62 15.99 -2.95 -11.59
N LEU A 63 15.03 -3.68 -12.16
CA LEU A 63 13.68 -3.78 -11.63
C LEU A 63 13.66 -4.48 -10.26
N LEU A 64 14.46 -5.54 -10.07
CA LEU A 64 14.60 -6.22 -8.79
C LEU A 64 15.09 -5.28 -7.67
N VAL A 65 16.08 -4.44 -7.96
CA VAL A 65 16.56 -3.44 -6.99
C VAL A 65 15.44 -2.46 -6.63
N MET A 66 14.71 -1.95 -7.62
CA MET A 66 13.60 -1.03 -7.39
C MET A 66 12.41 -1.67 -6.64
N LEU A 67 12.12 -2.94 -6.93
CA LEU A 67 11.11 -3.75 -6.27
C LEU A 67 11.46 -3.95 -4.80
N LEU A 68 12.67 -4.44 -4.51
CA LEU A 68 13.11 -4.70 -3.14
C LEU A 68 13.20 -3.39 -2.35
N TRP A 69 13.71 -2.32 -2.95
CA TRP A 69 13.75 -1.01 -2.30
C TRP A 69 12.34 -0.52 -1.95
N SER A 70 11.39 -0.59 -2.89
CA SER A 70 10.01 -0.18 -2.65
C SER A 70 9.32 -1.05 -1.59
N TYR A 71 9.57 -2.37 -1.62
CA TYR A 71 9.05 -3.32 -0.64
C TYR A 71 9.55 -3.01 0.78
N PHE A 72 10.87 -2.88 0.96
CA PHE A 72 11.41 -2.55 2.28
C PHE A 72 11.02 -1.15 2.72
N ALA A 73 10.89 -0.19 1.79
CA ALA A 73 10.38 1.14 2.13
C ALA A 73 8.96 1.09 2.71
N VAL A 74 8.03 0.31 2.14
CA VAL A 74 6.67 0.18 2.71
C VAL A 74 6.63 -0.64 4.01
N VAL A 75 7.45 -1.69 4.12
CA VAL A 75 7.54 -2.53 5.33
C VAL A 75 8.09 -1.74 6.52
N LEU A 76 9.16 -0.98 6.30
CA LEU A 76 9.92 -0.33 7.38
C LEU A 76 9.42 1.07 7.74
N THR A 77 8.67 1.74 6.84
CA THR A 77 8.15 3.08 7.11
C THR A 77 6.92 3.04 8.01
N ASP A 78 6.92 3.85 9.08
CA ASP A 78 5.73 4.06 9.89
C ASP A 78 4.60 4.66 9.03
N PRO A 79 3.40 4.06 8.98
CA PRO A 79 2.29 4.52 8.13
C PRO A 79 1.70 5.88 8.50
N GLY A 80 2.07 6.45 9.65
CA GLY A 80 1.50 7.69 10.19
C GLY A 80 0.49 7.40 11.28
N GLY A 81 0.96 7.14 12.51
CA GLY A 81 0.08 7.06 13.68
C GLY A 81 -0.45 8.43 14.11
N VAL A 82 -1.71 8.49 14.55
CA VAL A 82 -2.26 9.71 15.17
C VAL A 82 -1.47 10.00 16.46
N PRO A 83 -0.90 11.21 16.64
CA PRO A 83 -0.18 11.57 17.86
C PRO A 83 -1.05 11.41 19.12
N PRO A 84 -0.47 11.03 20.27
CA PRO A 84 -1.17 11.09 21.55
C PRO A 84 -1.65 12.52 21.81
N ASP A 85 -2.84 12.64 22.38
CA ASP A 85 -3.43 13.93 22.76
C ASP A 85 -3.63 14.93 21.60
N TRP A 86 -3.73 14.44 20.36
CA TRP A 86 -4.05 15.29 19.22
C TRP A 86 -5.39 16.02 19.44
N THR A 87 -5.37 17.34 19.29
CA THR A 87 -6.55 18.22 19.32
C THR A 87 -6.67 18.97 18.01
N PRO A 88 -7.89 19.20 17.49
CA PRO A 88 -8.06 20.03 16.31
C PRO A 88 -7.58 21.46 16.57
N ALA A 89 -6.90 22.06 15.58
CA ALA A 89 -6.70 23.50 15.57
C ALA A 89 -8.07 24.18 15.49
N ILE A 90 -8.31 25.16 16.35
CA ILE A 90 -9.58 25.88 16.39
C ILE A 90 -9.54 26.92 15.28
N ASP A 91 -10.23 26.68 14.17
CA ASP A 91 -10.45 27.70 13.16
C ASP A 91 -11.59 28.62 13.66
N GLU A 92 -11.24 29.73 14.31
CA GLU A 92 -12.20 30.75 14.78
C GLU A 92 -13.09 31.30 13.64
N GLU A 93 -12.65 31.18 12.38
CA GLU A 93 -13.33 31.70 11.19
C GLU A 93 -14.52 30.84 10.73
N CYS A 94 -14.63 29.57 11.18
CA CYS A 94 -15.71 28.65 10.76
C CYS A 94 -16.82 28.45 11.80
N GLY A 95 -16.70 29.03 13.00
CA GLY A 95 -17.71 28.88 14.06
C GLY A 95 -17.91 27.44 14.57
N GLU A 96 -16.93 26.55 14.37
CA GLU A 96 -17.01 25.16 14.82
C GLU A 96 -16.71 25.07 16.32
N THR A 97 -17.75 24.88 17.14
CA THR A 97 -17.60 24.61 18.57
C THR A 97 -17.16 23.16 18.77
N VAL A 98 -16.00 22.98 19.43
CA VAL A 98 -15.52 21.65 19.85
C VAL A 98 -16.49 21.09 20.90
N PRO A 99 -16.98 19.84 20.78
CA PRO A 99 -17.75 19.22 21.85
C PRO A 99 -16.83 19.05 23.07
N LEU A 100 -17.02 19.89 24.09
CA LEU A 100 -16.40 19.73 25.40
C LEU A 100 -16.92 18.42 26.02
N THR A 101 -16.24 17.31 25.79
CA THR A 101 -16.44 16.09 26.58
C THR A 101 -15.11 15.63 27.17
N ARG A 102 -14.69 16.39 28.18
CA ARG A 102 -13.69 15.98 29.16
C ARG A 102 -14.35 15.86 30.53
N SER A 103 -15.30 14.93 30.70
CA SER A 103 -15.76 14.46 32.02
C SER A 103 -16.77 13.33 31.87
N TYR A 104 -16.48 12.20 32.56
CA TYR A 104 -17.32 11.09 33.08
C TYR A 104 -18.65 10.75 32.35
N GLU A 105 -18.98 9.49 32.06
CA GLU A 105 -19.36 8.49 33.07
C GLU A 105 -19.50 7.09 32.43
N SER A 106 -19.35 6.08 33.29
CA SER A 106 -19.34 4.64 33.03
C SER A 106 -20.66 4.06 32.49
N THR A 107 -20.63 2.77 32.13
CA THR A 107 -21.75 1.86 31.72
C THR A 107 -22.34 2.17 30.33
N VAL A 108 -22.35 1.31 29.30
CA VAL A 108 -22.91 -0.07 29.13
C VAL A 108 -22.36 -0.72 27.81
N PRO A 109 -22.71 -1.96 27.37
CA PRO A 109 -21.77 -2.97 26.88
C PRO A 109 -21.56 -3.04 25.35
N ALA A 110 -20.59 -3.87 24.97
CA ALA A 110 -20.07 -4.15 23.65
C ALA A 110 -21.11 -4.29 22.51
N LEU A 111 -21.00 -3.44 21.49
CA LEU A 111 -21.39 -3.78 20.13
C LEU A 111 -20.41 -3.16 19.13
N ASN A 112 -19.85 -4.00 18.27
CA ASN A 112 -18.99 -3.62 17.15
C ASN A 112 -19.81 -2.81 16.15
N SER A 113 -19.75 -1.49 16.25
CA SER A 113 -20.27 -0.61 15.19
C SER A 113 -19.43 0.65 15.16
N GLN A 114 -18.78 0.89 14.03
CA GLN A 114 -18.16 2.16 13.66
C GLN A 114 -19.25 3.19 13.30
N SER A 115 -20.31 3.26 14.10
CA SER A 115 -21.40 4.20 13.86
C SER A 115 -21.01 5.59 14.37
N PRO A 116 -21.28 6.66 13.59
CA PRO A 116 -21.14 8.01 14.09
C PRO A 116 -22.11 8.17 15.26
N LEU A 117 -21.60 8.60 16.41
CA LEU A 117 -22.45 9.10 17.49
C LEU A 117 -23.16 10.34 16.95
N THR A 118 -24.41 10.19 16.51
CA THR A 118 -25.27 11.30 16.11
C THR A 118 -25.70 12.03 17.36
N VAL A 119 -24.95 13.06 17.73
CA VAL A 119 -25.51 14.16 18.52
C VAL A 119 -26.43 14.94 17.59
N ASN A 120 -27.73 14.94 17.89
CA ASN A 120 -28.71 15.74 17.15
C ASN A 120 -28.42 17.23 17.41
N GLY A 121 -27.73 17.86 16.46
CA GLY A 121 -27.43 19.29 16.38
C GLY A 121 -26.97 19.65 14.96
N PRO A 122 -27.11 20.90 14.49
CA PRO A 122 -26.98 21.26 13.08
C PRO A 122 -25.55 21.26 12.53
N SER A 123 -24.54 20.89 13.31
CA SER A 123 -23.14 20.76 12.87
C SER A 123 -22.55 19.41 13.33
N LYS A 124 -22.54 18.41 12.44
CA LYS A 124 -21.74 17.19 12.67
C LYS A 124 -20.28 17.61 12.78
N SER A 125 -19.66 17.42 13.95
CA SER A 125 -18.24 17.75 14.13
C SER A 125 -17.39 16.99 13.11
N ARG A 126 -16.55 17.71 12.37
CA ARG A 126 -15.59 17.17 11.39
C ARG A 126 -14.63 16.13 12.00
N PHE A 127 -14.53 16.13 13.33
CA PHE A 127 -13.70 15.25 14.12
C PHE A 127 -14.51 14.10 14.70
N GLN A 128 -13.93 12.90 14.68
CA GLN A 128 -14.54 11.71 15.25
C GLN A 128 -13.71 11.23 16.44
N SER A 129 -14.32 10.54 17.40
CA SER A 129 -13.60 9.93 18.52
C SER A 129 -13.35 8.45 18.28
N CYS A 130 -12.15 7.96 18.63
CA CYS A 130 -11.84 6.54 18.63
C CYS A 130 -12.04 5.96 20.03
N ARG A 131 -13.07 5.11 20.22
CA ARG A 131 -13.34 4.46 21.51
C ARG A 131 -12.20 3.55 21.99
N LYS A 132 -11.49 2.89 21.08
CA LYS A 132 -10.38 1.96 21.42
C LYS A 132 -9.11 2.68 21.86
N CYS A 133 -8.83 3.84 21.27
CA CYS A 133 -7.68 4.67 21.64
C CYS A 133 -8.02 5.74 22.69
N ASN A 134 -9.31 5.94 22.98
CA ASN A 134 -9.83 6.97 23.87
C ASN A 134 -9.33 8.39 23.53
N GLN A 135 -9.29 8.73 22.24
CA GLN A 135 -8.82 10.03 21.76
C GLN A 135 -9.59 10.48 20.51
N LEU A 136 -9.58 11.79 20.25
CA LEU A 136 -10.05 12.35 18.99
C LEU A 136 -9.15 11.89 17.83
N ARG A 137 -9.75 11.74 16.65
CA ARG A 137 -9.06 11.30 15.44
C ARG A 137 -9.26 12.33 14.32
N PRO A 138 -8.19 12.70 13.61
CA PRO A 138 -8.28 13.57 12.43
C PRO A 138 -9.17 12.98 11.34
N PRO A 139 -9.66 13.79 10.39
CA PRO A 139 -10.37 13.29 9.21
C PRO A 139 -9.55 12.22 8.47
N ARG A 140 -10.25 11.26 7.83
CA ARG A 140 -9.65 10.15 7.06
C ARG A 140 -8.80 9.17 7.89
N SER A 141 -8.74 9.30 9.22
CA SER A 141 -8.02 8.37 10.08
C SER A 141 -8.90 7.24 10.59
N HIS A 142 -8.37 6.02 10.62
CA HIS A 142 -9.12 4.83 11.08
C HIS A 142 -8.29 4.00 12.06
N HIS A 143 -8.96 3.34 13.00
CA HIS A 143 -8.31 2.45 13.95
C HIS A 143 -8.07 1.08 13.31
N CYS A 144 -6.80 0.67 13.22
CA CYS A 144 -6.47 -0.70 12.82
C CYS A 144 -6.32 -1.58 14.05
N SER A 145 -7.15 -2.62 14.18
CA SER A 145 -7.07 -3.58 15.29
C SER A 145 -5.78 -4.41 15.29
N ILE A 146 -5.17 -4.62 14.12
CA ILE A 146 -3.90 -5.38 14.00
C ILE A 146 -2.72 -4.50 14.42
N CYS A 147 -2.66 -3.26 13.92
CA CYS A 147 -1.63 -2.29 14.31
C CYS A 147 -1.86 -1.75 15.74
N GLY A 148 -3.06 -1.91 16.33
CA GLY A 148 -3.40 -1.51 17.70
C GLY A 148 -3.53 0.01 17.92
N ARG A 149 -3.63 0.80 16.85
CA ARG A 149 -3.64 2.27 16.90
C ARG A 149 -4.40 2.89 15.73
N CYS A 150 -4.71 4.19 15.83
CA CYS A 150 -5.25 4.97 14.74
C CYS A 150 -4.16 5.33 13.71
N ILE A 151 -4.48 5.12 12.44
CA ILE A 151 -3.60 5.38 11.29
C ILE A 151 -4.20 6.54 10.47
N LEU A 152 -3.36 7.51 10.13
CA LEU A 152 -3.67 8.69 9.31
C LEU A 152 -3.85 8.28 7.85
N LYS A 153 -4.91 8.79 7.20
CA LYS A 153 -5.34 8.41 5.84
C LYS A 153 -5.18 6.91 5.62
N MET A 154 -5.78 6.14 6.52
CA MET A 154 -5.68 4.69 6.48
C MET A 154 -6.31 4.17 5.19
N ASP A 155 -5.55 3.40 4.43
CA ASP A 155 -6.07 2.72 3.25
C ASP A 155 -6.49 1.29 3.61
N HIS A 156 -5.53 0.48 4.07
CA HIS A 156 -5.81 -0.87 4.54
C HIS A 156 -4.65 -1.40 5.40
N HIS A 157 -4.86 -2.53 6.07
CA HIS A 157 -3.77 -3.30 6.66
C HIS A 157 -3.34 -4.38 5.67
N CYS A 158 -2.06 -4.39 5.27
CA CYS A 158 -1.57 -5.28 4.23
C CYS A 158 -0.71 -6.40 4.85
N ILE A 159 -1.19 -7.64 4.71
CA ILE A 159 -0.53 -8.83 5.26
C ILE A 159 0.79 -9.13 4.51
N TRP A 160 0.90 -8.76 3.23
CA TRP A 160 2.11 -8.99 2.43
C TRP A 160 3.32 -8.17 2.87
N VAL A 161 3.07 -7.01 3.47
CA VAL A 161 4.12 -6.09 3.97
C VAL A 161 4.12 -6.01 5.50
N ILE A 162 3.18 -6.70 6.17
CA ILE A 162 3.04 -6.76 7.63
C ILE A 162 2.96 -5.35 8.25
N ASN A 163 2.33 -4.44 7.53
CA ASN A 163 2.21 -3.05 7.94
C ASN A 163 0.87 -2.50 7.48
N CYS A 164 0.41 -1.46 8.19
CA CYS A 164 -0.69 -0.65 7.70
C CYS A 164 -0.18 0.18 6.50
N VAL A 165 -1.03 0.41 5.51
CA VAL A 165 -0.79 1.36 4.42
C VAL A 165 -1.59 2.61 4.75
N GLY A 166 -0.89 3.74 4.91
CA GLY A 166 -1.45 5.01 5.37
C GLY A 166 -0.73 6.20 4.77
N ALA A 167 -0.93 7.38 5.37
CA ALA A 167 -0.46 8.67 4.85
C ALA A 167 1.03 8.70 4.47
N ARG A 168 1.90 8.06 5.26
CA ARG A 168 3.37 8.19 5.11
C ARG A 168 4.03 7.16 4.20
N ASN A 169 3.37 6.03 3.94
CA ASN A 169 3.95 4.93 3.16
C ASN A 169 3.11 4.54 1.92
N TYR A 170 2.02 5.26 1.63
CA TYR A 170 1.16 4.96 0.48
C TYR A 170 1.90 5.02 -0.86
N LYS A 171 2.77 6.02 -1.06
CA LYS A 171 3.62 6.08 -2.27
C LYS A 171 4.48 4.83 -2.44
N PHE A 172 5.13 4.38 -1.37
CA PHE A 172 6.00 3.21 -1.40
C PHE A 172 5.21 1.95 -1.71
N PHE A 173 4.00 1.83 -1.18
CA PHE A 173 3.08 0.75 -1.54
C PHE A 173 2.72 0.77 -3.04
N LEU A 174 2.39 1.94 -3.61
CA LEU A 174 2.08 2.06 -5.04
C LEU A 174 3.28 1.73 -5.94
N LEU A 175 4.47 2.18 -5.55
CA LEU A 175 5.71 1.83 -6.25
C LEU A 175 6.04 0.34 -6.14
N PHE A 176 5.81 -0.27 -4.98
CA PHE A 176 5.94 -1.71 -4.79
C PHE A 176 5.02 -2.48 -5.75
N LEU A 177 3.73 -2.09 -5.87
CA LEU A 177 2.83 -2.71 -6.84
C LEU A 177 3.32 -2.52 -8.29
N PHE A 178 3.72 -1.29 -8.63
CA PHE A 178 4.20 -0.95 -9.97
C PHE A 178 5.44 -1.77 -10.38
N TYR A 179 6.47 -1.80 -9.52
CA TYR A 179 7.68 -2.57 -9.80
C TYR A 179 7.44 -4.08 -9.75
N THR A 180 6.54 -4.57 -8.91
CA THR A 180 6.12 -5.99 -8.92
C THR A 180 5.46 -6.35 -10.26
N PHE A 181 4.58 -5.50 -10.79
CA PHE A 181 3.96 -5.73 -12.09
C PHE A 181 4.98 -5.73 -13.24
N LEU A 182 5.92 -4.77 -13.24
CA LEU A 182 6.97 -4.72 -14.27
C LEU A 182 7.90 -5.94 -14.19
N GLU A 183 8.36 -6.30 -12.99
CA GLU A 183 9.25 -7.44 -12.78
C GLU A 183 8.60 -8.76 -13.22
N THR A 184 7.36 -9.00 -12.77
CA THR A 184 6.62 -10.23 -13.10
C THR A 184 6.25 -10.31 -14.59
N THR A 185 5.96 -9.16 -15.22
CA THR A 185 5.72 -9.09 -16.67
C THR A 185 7.00 -9.35 -17.45
N LEU A 186 8.13 -8.74 -17.06
CA LEU A 186 9.43 -9.01 -17.67
C LEU A 186 9.80 -10.49 -17.55
N ALA A 187 9.67 -11.07 -16.35
CA ALA A 187 9.94 -12.48 -16.11
C ALA A 187 9.02 -13.39 -16.96
N THR A 188 7.74 -13.05 -17.07
CA THR A 188 6.78 -13.77 -17.94
C THR A 188 7.23 -13.75 -19.40
N CYS A 189 7.54 -12.56 -19.94
CA CYS A 189 8.01 -12.42 -21.32
C CYS A 189 9.34 -13.14 -21.54
N ALA A 190 10.25 -13.09 -20.57
CA ALA A 190 11.57 -13.69 -20.63
C ALA A 190 11.53 -15.22 -20.62
N LEU A 191 10.58 -15.83 -19.88
CA LEU A 191 10.42 -17.27 -19.74
C LEU A 191 9.49 -17.89 -20.81
N LEU A 192 8.70 -17.08 -21.52
CA LEU A 192 7.71 -17.54 -22.49
C LEU A 192 8.29 -18.46 -23.59
N PRO A 193 9.44 -18.17 -24.23
CA PRO A 193 9.98 -19.03 -25.29
C PRO A 193 10.33 -20.44 -24.78
N GLN A 194 10.93 -20.53 -23.59
CA GLN A 194 11.33 -21.79 -22.96
C GLN A 194 10.11 -22.55 -22.43
N PHE A 195 9.10 -21.83 -21.93
CA PHE A 195 7.81 -22.40 -21.58
C PHE A 195 7.09 -23.01 -22.80
N ILE A 196 7.10 -22.36 -23.96
CA ILE A 196 6.54 -22.94 -25.20
C ILE A 196 7.37 -24.15 -25.65
N SER A 197 8.70 -24.05 -25.59
CA SER A 197 9.59 -25.16 -25.96
C SER A 197 9.39 -26.41 -25.10
N PHE A 198 8.91 -26.27 -23.85
CA PHE A 198 8.56 -27.40 -22.99
C PHE A 198 7.50 -28.30 -23.63
N PHE A 199 6.46 -27.71 -24.20
CA PHE A 199 5.37 -28.47 -24.84
C PHE A 199 5.72 -29.01 -26.23
N GLY A 200 6.79 -28.52 -26.84
CA GLY A 200 7.22 -28.93 -28.19
C GLY A 200 8.22 -30.10 -28.23
N LYS A 201 8.86 -30.48 -27.11
CA LYS A 201 9.90 -31.53 -27.08
C LYS A 201 9.39 -32.82 -26.42
N ASN A 202 9.23 -33.88 -27.20
CA ASN A 202 8.94 -35.23 -26.72
C ASN A 202 10.20 -35.91 -26.17
N GLY A 203 10.37 -35.91 -24.84
CA GLY A 203 11.13 -36.93 -24.11
C GLY A 203 12.66 -36.86 -24.12
N SER A 204 13.24 -36.51 -22.97
CA SER A 204 14.56 -36.95 -22.47
C SER A 204 14.69 -36.58 -20.99
N SER A 205 15.47 -37.32 -20.21
CA SER A 205 15.53 -37.20 -18.74
C SER A 205 16.29 -35.97 -18.21
N GLN A 206 17.12 -35.30 -19.02
CA GLN A 206 17.72 -33.98 -18.69
C GLN A 206 16.68 -32.83 -18.67
N ILE A 207 15.42 -33.13 -18.98
CA ILE A 207 14.29 -32.19 -19.02
C ILE A 207 13.77 -31.83 -17.61
N SER A 208 14.16 -32.52 -16.54
CA SER A 208 13.61 -32.26 -15.20
C SER A 208 14.09 -30.93 -14.59
N GLU A 209 15.41 -30.70 -14.57
CA GLU A 209 16.03 -29.67 -13.72
C GLU A 209 15.87 -28.24 -14.24
N ILE A 210 15.81 -28.06 -15.57
CA ILE A 210 15.64 -26.75 -16.21
C ILE A 210 14.15 -26.40 -16.36
N TYR A 211 13.31 -27.37 -16.70
CA TYR A 211 11.93 -27.10 -17.07
C TYR A 211 10.99 -26.97 -15.87
N ALA A 212 11.22 -27.69 -14.77
CA ALA A 212 10.42 -27.53 -13.56
C ALA A 212 10.45 -26.09 -12.99
N PRO A 213 11.63 -25.47 -12.73
CA PRO A 213 11.69 -24.09 -12.26
C PRO A 213 11.22 -23.08 -13.31
N THR A 214 11.45 -23.34 -14.60
CA THR A 214 10.96 -22.49 -15.69
C THR A 214 9.44 -22.49 -15.77
N PHE A 215 8.82 -23.66 -15.70
CA PHE A 215 7.36 -23.83 -15.72
C PHE A 215 6.71 -23.18 -14.50
N LEU A 216 7.21 -23.51 -13.30
CA LEU A 216 6.70 -22.92 -12.06
C LEU A 216 6.89 -21.40 -12.05
N GLY A 217 8.08 -20.94 -12.44
CA GLY A 217 8.39 -19.51 -12.55
C GLY A 217 7.45 -18.79 -13.52
N PHE A 218 7.20 -19.35 -14.71
CA PHE A 218 6.29 -18.76 -15.69
C PHE A 218 4.87 -18.65 -15.14
N VAL A 219 4.30 -19.74 -14.63
CA VAL A 219 2.93 -19.76 -14.08
C VAL A 219 2.78 -18.79 -12.91
N LEU A 220 3.76 -18.78 -12.00
CA LEU A 220 3.77 -17.90 -10.84
C LEU A 220 3.80 -16.41 -11.27
N ASN A 221 4.69 -16.05 -12.19
CA ASN A 221 4.84 -14.67 -12.66
C ASN A 221 3.61 -14.19 -13.44
N VAL A 222 2.99 -15.04 -14.27
CA VAL A 222 1.72 -14.69 -14.94
C VAL A 222 0.61 -14.44 -13.91
N ALA A 223 0.47 -15.31 -12.92
CA ALA A 223 -0.56 -15.18 -11.89
C ALA A 223 -0.39 -13.88 -11.09
N PHE A 224 0.84 -13.54 -10.69
CA PHE A 224 1.12 -12.29 -10.01
C PHE A 224 0.95 -11.06 -10.91
N ALA A 225 1.41 -11.10 -12.17
CA ALA A 225 1.25 -9.98 -13.10
C ALA A 225 -0.24 -9.63 -13.29
N LEU A 226 -1.10 -10.62 -13.51
CA LEU A 226 -2.54 -10.41 -13.67
C LEU A 226 -3.20 -9.93 -12.38
N SER A 227 -2.85 -10.52 -11.23
CA SER A 227 -3.39 -10.12 -9.93
C SER A 227 -3.01 -8.67 -9.61
N VAL A 228 -1.72 -8.33 -9.68
CA VAL A 228 -1.19 -7.00 -9.36
C VAL A 228 -1.69 -5.94 -10.34
N LEU A 229 -1.90 -6.28 -11.61
CA LEU A 229 -2.53 -5.36 -12.57
C LEU A 229 -3.92 -4.89 -12.10
N GLY A 230 -4.74 -5.79 -11.57
CA GLY A 230 -6.04 -5.43 -10.99
C GLY A 230 -5.91 -4.46 -9.83
N PHE A 231 -4.96 -4.70 -8.91
CA PHE A 231 -4.68 -3.79 -7.79
C PHE A 231 -4.18 -2.43 -8.27
N ILE A 232 -3.30 -2.38 -9.27
CA ILE A 232 -2.81 -1.12 -9.85
C ILE A 232 -3.98 -0.32 -10.44
N ILE A 233 -4.85 -0.94 -11.24
CA ILE A 233 -6.01 -0.25 -11.84
C ILE A 233 -6.91 0.35 -10.73
N MET A 234 -7.21 -0.43 -9.70
CA MET A 234 -7.98 0.03 -8.55
C MET A 234 -7.32 1.23 -7.87
N HIS A 235 -6.04 1.13 -7.50
CA HIS A 235 -5.34 2.20 -6.80
C HIS A 235 -5.11 3.45 -7.66
N ILE A 236 -4.93 3.31 -8.98
CA ILE A 236 -4.88 4.46 -9.90
C ILE A 236 -6.21 5.23 -9.83
N SER A 237 -7.34 4.53 -9.80
CA SER A 237 -8.67 5.16 -9.64
C SER A 237 -8.82 5.88 -8.29
N LEU A 238 -8.34 5.25 -7.21
CA LEU A 238 -8.35 5.83 -5.86
C LEU A 238 -7.48 7.10 -5.79
N VAL A 239 -6.25 7.07 -6.34
CA VAL A 239 -5.38 8.24 -6.42
C VAL A 239 -6.00 9.33 -7.29
N ALA A 240 -6.57 8.97 -8.44
CA ALA A 240 -7.20 9.93 -9.35
C ALA A 240 -8.38 10.66 -8.71
N SER A 241 -9.14 10.00 -7.83
CA SER A 241 -10.28 10.55 -7.09
C SER A 241 -9.95 11.06 -5.67
N ASN A 242 -8.69 10.94 -5.24
CA ASN A 242 -8.24 11.20 -3.87
C ASN A 242 -9.08 10.52 -2.79
N THR A 243 -9.43 9.26 -3.01
CA THR A 243 -10.15 8.43 -2.04
C THR A 243 -9.24 7.33 -1.52
N THR A 244 -9.42 6.91 -0.27
CA THR A 244 -8.83 5.66 0.23
C THR A 244 -9.76 4.49 -0.07
N THR A 245 -9.26 3.26 0.04
CA THR A 245 -10.08 2.05 -0.09
C THR A 245 -11.24 2.04 0.90
N ILE A 246 -11.01 2.47 2.16
CA ILE A 246 -12.05 2.57 3.19
C ILE A 246 -13.12 3.59 2.77
N GLU A 247 -12.71 4.79 2.33
CA GLU A 247 -13.63 5.82 1.88
C GLU A 247 -14.45 5.37 0.66
N ALA A 248 -13.84 4.65 -0.28
CA ALA A 248 -14.55 4.09 -1.43
C ALA A 248 -15.61 3.05 -1.01
N CYS A 249 -15.36 2.28 0.04
CA CYS A 249 -16.33 1.36 0.62
C CYS A 249 -17.45 2.09 1.40
N GLU A 250 -17.11 3.13 2.17
CA GLU A 250 -18.04 3.92 2.99
C GLU A 250 -18.88 4.91 2.18
N ARG A 251 -18.40 5.38 1.03
CA ARG A 251 -19.09 6.33 0.15
C ARG A 251 -20.42 5.80 -0.41
N LYS A 252 -20.66 4.48 -0.34
CA LYS A 252 -21.98 3.90 -0.64
C LYS A 252 -23.06 4.29 0.37
N THR A 253 -22.69 4.90 1.50
CA THR A 253 -23.61 5.18 2.61
C THR A 253 -23.79 6.66 2.94
N ASP A 254 -22.77 7.54 2.85
CA ASP A 254 -22.90 8.97 3.19
C ASP A 254 -21.61 9.72 2.81
N SER A 255 -21.61 10.71 1.91
CA SER A 255 -20.51 11.71 1.90
C SER A 255 -20.86 13.01 1.16
N LYS A 256 -20.99 14.12 1.91
CA LYS A 256 -21.07 15.51 1.44
C LYS A 256 -19.71 16.19 1.20
N VAL A 257 -18.60 15.61 1.68
CA VAL A 257 -17.25 16.21 1.59
C VAL A 257 -16.40 15.48 0.56
N SER A 258 -15.90 16.21 -0.45
CA SER A 258 -15.05 15.68 -1.50
C SER A 258 -13.61 16.18 -1.35
N TYR A 259 -12.67 15.23 -1.26
CA TYR A 259 -11.22 15.47 -1.27
C TYR A 259 -10.63 15.55 -2.68
N ASP A 260 -11.45 15.41 -3.73
CA ASP A 260 -11.00 15.47 -5.11
C ASP A 260 -10.70 16.91 -5.55
N LEU A 261 -9.42 17.21 -5.76
CA LEU A 261 -8.91 18.51 -6.20
C LEU A 261 -8.50 18.51 -7.68
N GLY A 262 -8.83 17.45 -8.41
CA GLY A 262 -8.40 17.19 -9.79
C GLY A 262 -7.18 16.27 -9.87
N ARG A 263 -7.15 15.43 -10.92
CA ARG A 263 -6.21 14.30 -11.08
C ARG A 263 -4.75 14.65 -10.80
N LYS A 264 -4.26 15.77 -11.32
CA LYS A 264 -2.86 16.21 -11.11
C LYS A 264 -2.57 16.52 -9.65
N LYS A 265 -3.41 17.34 -9.00
CA LYS A 265 -3.22 17.71 -7.58
C LYS A 265 -3.36 16.49 -6.67
N ASN A 266 -4.28 15.59 -6.97
CA ASN A 266 -4.46 14.36 -6.20
C ASN A 266 -3.24 13.44 -6.31
N PHE A 267 -2.64 13.33 -7.50
CA PHE A 267 -1.41 12.59 -7.70
C PHE A 267 -0.22 13.23 -6.95
N GLU A 268 -0.06 14.55 -7.04
CA GLU A 268 1.00 15.29 -6.34
C GLU A 268 0.87 15.19 -4.81
N GLN A 269 -0.34 15.02 -4.26
CA GLN A 269 -0.52 14.74 -2.82
C GLN A 269 0.06 13.39 -2.37
N VAL A 270 0.27 12.44 -3.28
CA VAL A 270 0.82 11.13 -2.97
C VAL A 270 2.30 11.05 -3.34
N PHE A 271 2.66 11.53 -4.54
CA PHE A 271 3.99 11.37 -5.12
C PHE A 271 4.94 12.55 -4.87
N GLY A 272 4.41 13.69 -4.41
CA GLY A 272 5.15 14.95 -4.30
C GLY A 272 5.10 15.76 -5.59
N LYS A 273 5.57 17.02 -5.51
CA LYS A 273 5.62 17.92 -6.68
C LYS A 273 6.83 17.66 -7.57
N GLU A 274 7.90 17.11 -6.99
CA GLU A 274 9.15 16.87 -7.69
C GLU A 274 9.12 15.59 -8.54
N LYS A 275 9.06 15.77 -9.86
CA LYS A 275 8.92 14.66 -10.83
C LYS A 275 10.03 13.61 -10.76
N PHE A 276 11.25 14.01 -10.40
CA PHE A 276 12.39 13.10 -10.30
C PHE A 276 12.13 11.98 -9.28
N TYR A 277 11.44 12.30 -8.19
CA TYR A 277 11.16 11.34 -7.11
C TYR A 277 9.89 10.51 -7.36
N TRP A 278 9.15 10.72 -8.45
CA TRP A 278 7.89 10.00 -8.67
C TRP A 278 8.07 8.49 -8.75
N PHE A 279 9.17 8.03 -9.37
CA PHE A 279 9.48 6.61 -9.52
C PHE A 279 10.56 6.13 -8.55
N ILE A 280 10.97 6.96 -7.59
CA ILE A 280 11.96 6.58 -6.58
C ILE A 280 11.22 6.42 -5.26
N PRO A 281 11.44 5.34 -4.48
CA PRO A 281 10.80 5.12 -3.19
C PRO A 281 11.42 6.00 -2.09
N VAL A 282 11.53 7.30 -2.37
CA VAL A 282 12.05 8.36 -1.50
C VAL A 282 11.21 9.62 -1.76
N TYR A 283 11.07 10.46 -0.74
CA TYR A 283 10.49 11.80 -0.88
C TYR A 283 11.59 12.85 -0.99
N SER A 284 11.35 13.92 -1.74
CA SER A 284 12.24 15.09 -1.70
C SER A 284 12.26 15.66 -0.28
N TYR A 285 13.32 16.39 0.09
CA TYR A 285 13.40 17.01 1.42
C TYR A 285 12.19 17.94 1.70
N GLU A 286 11.77 18.70 0.68
CA GLU A 286 10.63 19.62 0.78
C GLU A 286 9.31 18.86 0.92
N ASP A 287 9.06 17.84 0.07
CA ASP A 287 7.83 17.02 0.16
C ASP A 287 7.79 16.23 1.47
N ALA A 288 8.95 15.71 1.93
CA ALA A 288 9.07 15.04 3.21
C ALA A 288 8.74 16.00 4.35
N ASN A 289 9.29 17.22 4.35
CA ASN A 289 8.98 18.23 5.35
C ASN A 289 7.50 18.63 5.34
N ILE A 290 6.90 18.85 4.17
CA ILE A 290 5.47 19.16 4.08
C ILE A 290 4.63 17.99 4.62
N MET A 291 4.98 16.75 4.29
CA MET A 291 4.34 15.55 4.86
C MET A 291 4.57 15.41 6.36
N HIS A 292 5.73 15.81 6.87
CA HIS A 292 6.08 15.78 8.29
C HIS A 292 5.39 16.89 9.09
N VAL A 293 5.20 18.07 8.49
CA VAL A 293 4.53 19.23 9.10
C VAL A 293 3.03 19.02 9.13
N VAL A 294 2.44 18.55 8.02
CA VAL A 294 0.99 18.31 7.93
C VAL A 294 0.60 16.98 8.57
N GLN A 295 1.52 16.01 8.66
CA GLN A 295 1.34 14.64 9.16
C GLN A 295 0.12 13.88 8.58
N GLY A 296 -0.58 14.40 7.58
CA GLY A 296 -1.90 13.88 7.22
C GLY A 296 -2.98 14.15 8.27
N LEU A 297 -2.80 15.17 9.10
CA LEU A 297 -3.79 15.68 10.05
C LEU A 297 -4.81 16.57 9.35
N GLU A 298 -4.37 17.29 8.32
CA GLU A 298 -5.21 18.15 7.50
C GLU A 298 -5.19 17.73 6.04
N TYR A 299 -6.37 17.82 5.41
CA TYR A 299 -6.54 17.54 3.98
C TYR A 299 -7.34 18.66 3.34
N PRO A 300 -6.81 19.30 2.27
CA PRO A 300 -7.58 20.24 1.49
C PRO A 300 -8.75 19.50 0.84
N HIS A 301 -9.93 20.11 0.91
CA HIS A 301 -11.19 19.59 0.38
C HIS A 301 -11.91 20.73 -0.35
N LYS A 302 -12.82 20.37 -1.25
CA LYS A 302 -13.71 21.39 -1.84
C LYS A 302 -14.70 21.86 -0.77
N PRO A 303 -14.98 23.17 -0.65
CA PRO A 303 -16.03 23.65 0.23
C PRO A 303 -17.36 22.97 -0.13
N CYS A 304 -18.13 22.57 0.87
CA CYS A 304 -19.49 22.10 0.65
C CYS A 304 -20.29 23.29 0.11
N PHE A 305 -20.58 23.30 -1.19
CA PHE A 305 -21.65 24.15 -1.69
C PHE A 305 -22.93 23.66 -1.03
N ASN A 306 -23.58 24.53 -0.25
CA ASN A 306 -24.93 24.27 0.19
C ASN A 306 -25.80 24.25 -1.07
N ASP A 307 -26.56 23.18 -1.27
CA ASP A 307 -27.62 23.08 -2.31
C ASP A 307 -28.80 24.03 -2.01
N GLN A 308 -28.54 25.24 -1.52
CA GLN A 308 -29.55 26.28 -1.25
C GLN A 308 -29.40 27.52 -2.14
N ASP A 309 -28.41 27.55 -3.04
CA ASP A 309 -28.22 28.65 -4.00
C ASP A 309 -28.43 28.20 -5.46
N ILE A 310 -29.56 27.53 -5.76
CA ILE A 310 -30.12 27.40 -7.12
C ILE A 310 -31.62 27.66 -7.08
#